data_AF-A0A6L7F0F2-F1
#
_entry.id   AF-A0A6L7F0F2-F1
#
_cell.length_a   1.000
_cell.length_b   1.000
_cell.length_c   1.000
_cell.angle_alpha   90.00
_cell.angle_beta   90.00
_cell.angle_gamma   90.00
#
_symmetry.space_group_name_H-M   'P 1'
#
loop_
_entity.id
_entity.type
_entity.pdbx_description
1 polymer ?
#
loop_
_entity_poly.entity_id
_entity_poly.type
_entity_poly.pdbx_seq_one_letter_code
_entity_poly.pdbx_strand_id
1 'polypeptide(L)'
;MSLSSTALADAVPALIPMDVPVGWSDPDQVSIVHALLVLGGIPVLLFILIGLAIYAPALARGERIAPGAQPMQNQWLGGPRGDAGQLSAGSSTSTASADAESQTGGASGRW
;
A
#
# COMPACT_ATOMS: atom_id res chain seq x y z
N MET A 1 35.11 -22.61 -41.38
CA MET A 1 35.68 -23.12 -40.12
C MET A 1 35.18 -22.22 -39.00
N SER A 2 34.08 -22.60 -38.35
CA SER A 2 33.50 -21.86 -37.23
C SER A 2 34.16 -22.37 -35.96
N LEU A 3 34.96 -21.54 -35.30
CA LEU A 3 35.57 -21.86 -34.01
C LEU A 3 34.53 -21.64 -32.92
N SER A 4 34.13 -22.73 -32.28
CA SER A 4 33.16 -22.77 -31.19
C SER A 4 33.59 -21.87 -30.03
N SER A 5 32.83 -20.78 -29.81
CA SER A 5 33.07 -19.75 -28.78
C SER A 5 32.91 -20.25 -27.32
N THR A 6 32.53 -21.51 -27.11
CA THR A 6 32.24 -22.07 -25.78
C THR A 6 33.48 -22.58 -25.04
N ALA A 7 34.58 -22.87 -25.73
CA ALA A 7 35.78 -23.42 -25.10
C ALA A 7 36.58 -22.39 -24.26
N LEU A 8 36.40 -21.08 -24.51
CA LEU A 8 37.15 -20.06 -23.80
C LEU A 8 36.65 -19.81 -22.37
N ALA A 9 35.38 -20.14 -22.07
CA ALA A 9 34.78 -19.86 -20.77
C ALA A 9 35.24 -20.84 -19.67
N ASP A 10 35.49 -22.11 -20.02
CA ASP A 10 35.93 -23.15 -19.07
C ASP A 10 37.43 -23.07 -18.73
N ALA A 11 38.23 -22.36 -19.53
CA ALA A 11 39.69 -22.26 -19.31
C ALA A 11 40.10 -21.12 -18.36
N VAL A 12 39.20 -20.17 -18.05
CA VAL A 12 39.47 -19.02 -17.18
C VAL A 12 39.86 -19.39 -15.73
N PRO A 13 39.20 -20.34 -15.04
CA PRO A 13 39.54 -20.64 -13.64
C PRO A 13 40.92 -21.29 -13.48
N ALA A 14 41.51 -21.85 -14.54
CA ALA A 14 42.84 -22.47 -14.51
C ALA A 14 43.99 -21.47 -14.68
N LEU A 15 43.73 -20.23 -15.14
CA LEU A 15 44.76 -19.22 -15.40
C LEU A 15 45.09 -18.34 -14.18
N ILE A 16 44.26 -18.38 -13.14
CA ILE A 16 44.45 -17.58 -11.93
C ILE A 16 44.99 -18.52 -10.85
N PRO A 17 46.22 -18.31 -10.34
CA PRO A 17 46.70 -19.07 -9.20
C PRO A 17 45.75 -18.82 -8.02
N MET A 18 44.96 -19.83 -7.67
CA MET A 18 43.96 -19.81 -6.60
C MET A 18 44.58 -20.10 -5.22
N ASP A 19 45.90 -20.12 -5.11
CA ASP A 19 46.58 -20.31 -3.83
C ASP A 19 46.42 -19.05 -2.96
N VAL A 20 45.97 -19.26 -1.73
CA VAL A 20 45.83 -18.20 -0.73
C VAL A 20 47.24 -17.67 -0.39
N PRO A 21 47.50 -16.36 -0.47
CA PRO A 21 48.82 -15.82 -0.19
C PRO A 21 49.25 -16.08 1.26
N VAL A 22 50.53 -16.40 1.44
CA VAL A 22 51.13 -16.59 2.77
C VAL A 22 50.90 -15.36 3.65
N GLY A 23 50.33 -15.57 4.85
CA GLY A 23 50.02 -14.52 5.82
C GLY A 23 48.57 -14.03 5.84
N TRP A 24 47.70 -14.55 4.95
CA TRP A 24 46.26 -14.29 5.01
C TRP A 24 45.57 -15.24 6.00
N SER A 25 44.56 -14.74 6.71
CA SER A 25 43.74 -15.57 7.58
C SER A 25 42.92 -16.56 6.74
N ASP A 26 42.79 -17.79 7.22
CA ASP A 26 41.89 -18.81 6.67
C ASP A 26 40.64 -18.92 7.57
N PRO A 27 39.58 -18.14 7.29
CA PRO A 27 38.38 -18.15 8.11
C PRO A 27 37.55 -19.41 7.88
N ASP A 28 36.78 -19.80 8.89
CA ASP A 28 35.84 -20.91 8.77
C ASP A 28 34.86 -20.70 7.60
N GLN A 29 34.56 -21.79 6.90
CA GLN A 29 33.63 -21.75 5.78
C GLN A 29 32.22 -21.38 6.26
N VAL A 30 31.67 -20.32 5.69
CA VAL A 30 30.31 -19.89 5.97
C VAL A 30 29.32 -20.83 5.27
N SER A 31 28.33 -21.33 6.00
CA SER A 31 27.31 -22.18 5.39
C SER A 31 26.48 -21.39 4.37
N ILE A 32 26.15 -22.02 3.24
CA ILE A 32 25.33 -21.42 2.18
C ILE A 32 23.96 -20.98 2.72
N VAL A 33 23.37 -21.78 3.62
CA VAL A 33 22.10 -21.45 4.27
C VAL A 33 22.22 -20.16 5.08
N HIS A 34 23.32 -19.98 5.82
CA HIS A 34 23.56 -18.74 6.56
C HIS A 34 23.69 -17.54 5.62
N ALA A 35 24.44 -17.67 4.54
CA ALA A 35 24.59 -16.60 3.55
C ALA A 35 23.24 -16.21 2.92
N LEU A 36 22.40 -17.19 2.55
CA LEU A 36 21.06 -16.94 2.01
C LEU A 36 20.12 -16.30 3.03
N LEU A 37 20.20 -16.70 4.29
CA LEU A 37 19.37 -16.14 5.36
C LEU A 37 19.79 -14.71 5.70
N VAL A 38 21.07 -14.39 5.65
CA VAL A 38 21.55 -13.01 5.78
C VAL A 38 21.10 -12.18 4.58
N LEU A 39 21.32 -12.67 3.36
CA LEU A 39 21.04 -11.93 2.13
C LEU A 39 19.54 -11.70 1.88
N GLY A 40 18.71 -12.71 2.12
CA GLY A 40 17.26 -12.64 1.91
C GLY A 40 16.46 -12.42 3.19
N GLY A 41 16.84 -13.09 4.28
CA GLY A 41 16.12 -13.02 5.55
C GLY A 41 16.20 -11.66 6.21
N ILE A 42 17.35 -10.98 6.20
CA ILE A 42 17.46 -9.63 6.79
C ILE A 42 16.58 -8.62 6.05
N PRO A 43 16.61 -8.48 4.71
CA PRO A 43 15.71 -7.57 4.00
C PRO A 43 14.23 -7.88 4.23
N VAL A 44 13.84 -9.15 4.21
CA VAL A 44 12.44 -9.56 4.45
C VAL A 44 12.02 -9.23 5.88
N LEU A 45 12.86 -9.54 6.87
CA LEU A 45 12.60 -9.22 8.26
C LEU A 45 12.47 -7.70 8.46
N LEU A 46 13.36 -6.92 7.86
CA LEU A 46 13.30 -5.46 7.91
C LEU A 46 11.99 -4.94 7.31
N PHE A 47 11.57 -5.46 6.16
CA PHE A 47 10.32 -5.08 5.53
C PHE A 47 9.11 -5.36 6.44
N ILE A 48 9.09 -6.53 7.09
CA ILE A 48 8.04 -6.90 8.05
C ILE A 48 8.05 -5.95 9.25
N LEU A 49 9.21 -5.67 9.83
CA LEU A 49 9.33 -4.77 10.98
C LEU A 49 8.86 -3.35 10.65
N ILE A 50 9.24 -2.83 9.47
CA ILE A 50 8.78 -1.54 8.98
C ILE A 50 7.26 -1.56 8.78
N GLY A 51 6.74 -2.57 8.11
CA GLY A 51 5.29 -2.73 7.90
C GLY A 51 4.53 -2.78 9.22
N LEU A 52 5.04 -3.52 10.21
CA LEU A 52 4.46 -3.58 11.55
C LEU A 52 4.52 -2.21 12.24
N ALA A 53 5.66 -1.51 12.19
CA ALA A 53 5.78 -0.18 12.79
C ALA A 53 4.77 0.82 12.21
N ILE A 54 4.47 0.72 10.90
CA ILE A 54 3.52 1.59 10.20
C ILE A 54 2.07 1.19 10.49
N TYR A 55 1.73 -0.10 10.39
CA TYR A 55 0.34 -0.55 10.42
C TYR A 55 -0.14 -0.97 11.81
N ALA A 56 0.75 -1.36 12.74
CA ALA A 56 0.36 -1.79 14.08
C ALA A 56 -0.44 -0.74 14.85
N PRO A 57 -0.13 0.57 14.81
CA PRO A 57 -0.91 1.57 15.54
C PRO A 57 -2.34 1.70 15.00
N ALA A 58 -2.56 1.55 13.70
CA ALA A 58 -3.89 1.59 13.09
C ALA A 58 -4.70 0.32 13.42
N LEU A 59 -4.04 -0.84 13.37
CA LEU A 59 -4.60 -2.12 13.81
C LEU A 59 -5.02 -2.09 15.28
N ALA A 60 -4.18 -1.52 16.16
CA ALA A 60 -4.47 -1.39 17.58
C ALA A 60 -5.66 -0.46 17.87
N ARG A 61 -5.95 0.50 16.99
CA ARG A 61 -7.11 1.41 17.09
C ARG A 61 -8.38 0.83 16.45
N GLY A 62 -8.28 -0.32 15.77
CA GLY A 62 -9.40 -0.90 15.02
C GLY A 62 -9.76 -0.11 13.76
N GLU A 63 -8.84 0.72 13.25
CA GLU A 63 -9.06 1.49 12.03
C GLU A 63 -9.04 0.59 10.80
N ARG A 64 -9.89 0.90 9.82
CA ARG A 64 -9.91 0.18 8.53
C ARG A 64 -8.72 0.64 7.68
N ILE A 65 -7.73 -0.23 7.50
CA ILE A 65 -6.59 0.02 6.61
C ILE A 65 -7.02 -0.27 5.17
N ALA A 66 -7.09 0.76 4.34
CA ALA A 66 -7.42 0.64 2.92
C ALA A 66 -6.41 1.44 2.08
N PRO A 67 -5.30 0.81 1.66
CA PRO A 67 -4.27 1.48 0.86
C PRO A 67 -4.86 1.92 -0.48
N GLY A 68 -4.78 3.22 -0.79
CA GLY A 68 -5.32 3.78 -2.04
C GLY A 68 -6.84 3.96 -2.07
N ALA A 69 -7.55 3.70 -0.97
CA ALA A 69 -8.94 4.09 -0.88
C ALA A 69 -9.06 5.61 -0.85
N GLN A 70 -10.00 6.14 -1.63
CA GLN A 70 -10.35 7.55 -1.56
C GLN A 70 -10.76 7.87 -0.12
N PRO A 71 -10.25 8.97 0.48
CA PRO A 71 -10.69 9.39 1.80
C PRO A 71 -12.22 9.42 1.79
N MET A 72 -12.84 8.74 2.75
CA MET A 72 -14.29 8.58 2.83
C MET A 72 -14.91 9.97 2.94
N GLN A 73 -15.26 10.57 1.81
CA GLN A 73 -15.93 11.86 1.81
C GLN A 73 -17.31 11.63 2.40
N ASN A 74 -17.79 12.58 3.20
CA ASN A 74 -19.18 12.63 3.64
C ASN A 74 -20.05 12.83 2.39
N GLN A 75 -20.33 11.74 1.68
CA GLN A 75 -21.20 11.75 0.53
C GLN A 75 -22.62 11.72 1.06
N TRP A 76 -23.36 12.79 0.77
CA TRP A 76 -24.80 12.79 0.97
C TRP A 76 -25.41 11.83 -0.05
N LEU A 77 -25.55 10.57 0.36
CA LEU A 77 -26.25 9.53 -0.40
C LEU A 77 -27.75 9.87 -0.40
N GLY A 78 -28.23 10.48 -1.48
CA GLY A 78 -29.62 10.92 -1.63
C GLY A 78 -29.87 12.42 -1.49
N GLY A 79 -28.90 13.27 -1.86
CA GLY A 79 -29.12 14.71 -1.93
C GLY A 79 -30.22 15.01 -2.96
N PRO A 80 -30.93 16.14 -2.88
CA PRO A 80 -32.05 16.43 -3.77
C PRO A 80 -31.61 16.22 -5.21
N ARG A 81 -32.07 15.14 -5.83
CA ARG A 81 -31.86 14.92 -7.26
C ARG A 81 -32.83 15.89 -7.92
N GLY A 82 -32.32 17.06 -8.28
CA GLY A 82 -32.99 17.97 -9.20
C GLY A 82 -33.09 17.26 -10.53
N ASP A 83 -34.07 16.38 -10.66
CA ASP A 83 -34.53 15.94 -11.97
C ASP A 83 -34.99 17.22 -12.69
N ALA A 84 -34.56 17.41 -13.93
CA ALA A 84 -34.64 18.68 -14.67
C ALA A 84 -36.07 19.16 -14.97
N GLY A 85 -37.10 18.57 -14.34
CA GLY A 85 -38.51 18.90 -14.50
C GLY A 85 -39.30 19.07 -13.20
N GLN A 86 -38.71 18.97 -12.01
CA GLN A 86 -39.42 19.25 -10.76
C GLN A 86 -39.08 20.66 -10.26
N LEU A 87 -39.69 21.68 -10.89
CA LEU A 87 -39.94 22.93 -10.19
C LEU A 87 -40.90 22.61 -9.03
N SER A 88 -40.44 22.79 -7.78
CA SER A 88 -41.38 22.98 -6.68
C SER A 88 -42.32 24.11 -7.07
N ALA A 89 -43.62 23.83 -7.12
CA ALA A 89 -44.64 24.80 -7.47
C ALA A 89 -44.67 25.93 -6.43
N GLY A 90 -43.81 26.92 -6.62
CA GLY A 90 -43.88 28.25 -6.02
C GLY A 90 -44.46 29.24 -7.03
N SER A 91 -45.46 28.83 -7.81
CA SER A 91 -46.24 29.75 -8.64
C SER A 91 -47.41 30.28 -7.83
N SER A 92 -47.20 31.43 -7.18
CA SER A 92 -48.23 32.47 -7.11
C SER A 92 -47.63 33.71 -6.47
N THR A 93 -47.30 34.69 -7.30
CA THR A 93 -47.45 36.08 -6.90
C THR A 93 -48.89 36.27 -6.43
N SER A 94 -49.09 36.32 -5.12
CA SER A 94 -50.32 36.81 -4.50
C SER A 94 -49.97 37.22 -3.08
N THR A 95 -49.82 38.52 -2.92
CA THR A 95 -50.11 39.33 -1.74
C THR A 95 -50.65 38.57 -0.52
N ALA A 96 -49.94 38.75 0.60
CA ALA A 96 -50.38 38.61 1.99
C ALA A 96 -50.75 37.21 2.54
N SER A 97 -50.10 36.94 3.68
CA SER A 97 -50.50 36.07 4.79
C SER A 97 -50.27 34.56 4.68
N ALA A 98 -49.95 34.01 5.87
CA ALA A 98 -49.73 32.62 6.24
C ALA A 98 -48.29 32.11 6.06
N ASP A 99 -47.55 32.22 7.16
CA ASP A 99 -46.50 31.30 7.57
C ASP A 99 -46.90 29.84 7.27
N ALA A 100 -46.39 29.28 6.18
CA ALA A 100 -46.46 27.85 5.88
C ALA A 100 -45.37 27.49 4.86
N GLU A 101 -44.56 26.45 4.99
CA GLU A 101 -44.16 25.56 6.08
C GLU A 101 -43.01 24.72 5.52
N SER A 102 -42.07 24.26 6.35
CA SER A 102 -41.31 23.02 6.12
C SER A 102 -40.43 22.74 7.34
N GLN A 103 -41.03 22.38 8.48
CA GLN A 103 -40.28 21.79 9.59
C GLN A 103 -39.95 20.33 9.27
N THR A 104 -38.75 20.08 8.73
CA THR A 104 -38.18 18.73 8.66
C THR A 104 -37.80 18.24 10.06
N GLY A 105 -38.41 17.14 10.51
CA GLY A 105 -38.11 16.48 11.78
C GLY A 105 -36.77 15.75 11.78
N GLY A 106 -36.01 15.84 12.88
CA GLY A 106 -34.73 15.17 13.08
C GLY A 106 -34.87 13.90 13.91
N ALA A 107 -34.32 12.79 13.43
CA ALA A 107 -34.16 11.57 14.21
C ALA A 107 -32.69 11.41 14.61
N SER A 108 -32.42 11.18 15.90
CA SER A 108 -31.10 10.82 16.41
C SER A 108 -31.18 9.48 17.13
N GLY A 109 -30.11 8.69 17.01
CA GLY A 109 -29.94 7.44 17.73
C GLY A 109 -28.51 7.38 18.25
N ARG A 110 -28.34 6.91 19.48
CA ARG A 110 -27.03 6.62 20.08
C ARG A 110 -27.00 5.15 20.42
N TRP A 111 -25.95 4.48 19.97
CA TRP A 111 -25.62 3.10 20.27
C TRP A 111 -24.58 3.10 21.40
#